data_AF-A0A3D4TRW3-F1
#
_entry.id   AF-A0A3D4TRW3-F1
#
_cell.length_a   1.000
_cell.length_b   1.000
_cell.length_c   1.000
_cell.angle_alpha   90.00
_cell.angle_beta   90.00
_cell.angle_gamma   90.00
#
_symmetry.space_group_name_H-M   'P 1'
#
loop_
_entity.id
_entity.type
_entity.pdbx_description
1 polymer ?
#
loop_
_entity_poly.entity_id
_entity_poly.type
_entity_poly.pdbx_seq_one_letter_code
_entity_poly.pdbx_strand_id
1 'polypeptide(L)'
;MLGKLSIESIPHDPIVLTTLIGAVLGGLGVVALVTKFKLWGYLWKEWFTSVDHKKIGVMYLIVAFVMLLRGFSDAIMMRTQQALAVGGSEGYLPPHHYDQIFTAHGVIMIFFVAMPLITGLMNLAVPLQIGARDVAFPFVNSLSFWL
;
A
#
# COMPACT_ATOMS: atom_id res chain seq x y z
N MET A 1 22.24 -13.95 10.20
CA MET A 1 23.63 -14.33 9.85
C MET A 1 24.38 -13.07 9.46
N LEU A 2 24.96 -12.40 10.47
CA LEU A 2 25.52 -11.03 10.51
C LEU A 2 24.47 -9.88 10.45
N GLY A 3 24.73 -8.80 11.19
CA GLY A 3 23.86 -7.62 11.31
C GLY A 3 22.96 -7.59 12.57
N LYS A 4 22.07 -6.58 12.67
CA LYS A 4 21.11 -6.42 13.79
C LYS A 4 19.88 -7.34 13.72
N LEU A 5 19.74 -8.15 12.67
CA LEU A 5 18.60 -9.02 12.46
C LEU A 5 18.70 -10.28 13.34
N SER A 6 17.76 -10.46 14.27
CA SER A 6 17.64 -11.61 15.18
C SER A 6 16.18 -12.10 15.23
N ILE A 7 15.94 -13.26 15.84
CA ILE A 7 14.57 -13.79 16.03
C ILE A 7 13.71 -12.82 16.86
N GLU A 8 14.33 -12.08 17.78
CA GLU A 8 13.68 -11.06 18.59
C GLU A 8 13.17 -9.85 17.78
N SER A 9 13.60 -9.70 16.52
CA SER A 9 13.07 -8.65 15.64
C SER A 9 11.66 -8.92 15.12
N ILE A 10 11.15 -10.15 15.33
CA ILE A 10 9.78 -10.51 14.96
C ILE A 10 8.83 -10.03 16.07
N PRO A 11 7.82 -9.20 15.76
CA PRO A 11 6.86 -8.77 16.77
C PRO A 11 6.07 -9.97 17.32
N HIS A 12 6.05 -10.09 18.64
CA HIS A 12 5.26 -11.10 19.36
C HIS A 12 3.90 -10.56 19.84
N ASP A 13 3.57 -9.32 19.48
CA ASP A 13 2.28 -8.71 19.78
C ASP A 13 1.14 -9.43 19.02
N PRO A 14 0.04 -9.81 19.69
CA PRO A 14 -1.06 -10.55 19.05
C PRO A 14 -1.70 -9.80 17.87
N ILE A 15 -1.84 -8.48 17.95
CA ILE A 15 -2.46 -7.67 16.89
C ILE A 15 -1.54 -7.67 15.66
N VAL A 16 -0.24 -7.47 15.86
CA VAL A 16 0.72 -7.45 14.76
C VAL A 16 0.84 -8.83 14.13
N LEU A 17 0.98 -9.89 14.93
CA LEU A 17 1.14 -11.25 14.43
C LEU A 17 -0.08 -11.73 13.64
N THR A 18 -1.29 -11.48 14.14
CA THR A 18 -2.53 -11.83 13.43
C THR A 18 -2.65 -11.07 12.12
N THR A 19 -2.30 -9.78 12.11
CA THR A 19 -2.27 -8.96 10.88
C THR A 19 -1.27 -9.51 9.86
N LEU A 20 -0.07 -9.88 10.29
CA LEU A 20 0.96 -10.46 9.43
C LEU A 20 0.52 -11.80 8.83
N ILE A 21 -0.05 -12.69 9.65
CA ILE A 21 -0.59 -13.98 9.18
C ILE A 21 -1.71 -13.74 8.16
N GLY A 22 -2.65 -12.84 8.46
CA GLY A 22 -3.73 -12.48 7.55
C GLY A 22 -3.22 -11.93 6.21
N ALA A 23 -2.22 -11.05 6.24
CA ALA A 23 -1.59 -10.51 5.04
C ALA A 23 -0.89 -11.59 4.20
N VAL A 24 -0.16 -12.50 4.85
CA VAL A 24 0.50 -13.63 4.17
C VAL A 24 -0.54 -14.55 3.53
N LEU A 25 -1.61 -14.91 4.25
CA LEU A 25 -2.68 -15.75 3.71
C LEU A 25 -3.40 -15.06 2.54
N GLY A 26 -3.67 -13.76 2.64
CA GLY A 26 -4.24 -12.97 1.54
C GLY A 26 -3.33 -12.97 0.31
N GLY A 27 -2.03 -12.73 0.49
CA GLY A 27 -1.03 -12.76 -0.58
C GLY A 27 -0.93 -14.14 -1.24
N LEU A 28 -0.89 -15.22 -0.46
CA LEU A 28 -0.91 -16.59 -0.98
C LEU A 28 -2.21 -16.87 -1.75
N GLY A 29 -3.35 -16.37 -1.28
CA GLY A 29 -4.63 -16.45 -1.99
C GLY A 29 -4.57 -15.78 -3.36
N VAL A 30 -4.03 -14.56 -3.45
CA VAL A 30 -3.85 -13.85 -4.72
C VAL A 30 -2.93 -14.63 -5.66
N VAL A 31 -1.79 -15.10 -5.18
CA VAL A 31 -0.84 -15.91 -5.96
C VAL A 31 -1.48 -17.20 -6.48
N ALA A 32 -2.26 -17.89 -5.64
CA ALA A 32 -2.98 -19.10 -6.02
C ALA A 32 -4.03 -18.81 -7.11
N LEU A 33 -4.77 -17.70 -7.00
CA LEU A 33 -5.74 -17.29 -8.02
C LEU A 33 -5.07 -16.94 -9.35
N VAL A 34 -4.01 -16.12 -9.32
CA VAL A 34 -3.24 -15.75 -10.52
C VAL A 34 -2.70 -16.99 -11.22
N THR A 35 -2.19 -17.96 -10.46
CA THR A 35 -1.67 -19.22 -10.97
C THR A 35 -2.79 -20.10 -11.55
N LYS A 36 -3.90 -20.27 -10.82
CA LYS A 36 -5.06 -21.06 -11.26
C LYS A 36 -5.64 -20.53 -12.57
N PHE A 37 -5.74 -19.22 -12.72
CA PHE A 37 -6.25 -18.56 -13.92
C PHE A 37 -5.18 -18.32 -15.01
N LYS A 38 -3.94 -18.77 -14.79
CA LYS A 38 -2.81 -18.64 -15.74
C LYS A 38 -2.56 -17.20 -16.19
N LEU A 39 -2.76 -16.23 -15.31
CA LEU A 39 -2.68 -14.80 -15.62
C LEU A 39 -1.25 -14.25 -15.64
N TRP A 40 -0.25 -15.01 -15.20
CA TRP A 40 1.16 -14.57 -15.12
C TRP A 40 1.69 -13.98 -16.43
N GLY A 41 1.46 -14.65 -17.56
CA GLY A 41 1.94 -14.18 -18.86
C GLY A 41 1.26 -12.88 -19.31
N TYR A 42 -0.03 -12.72 -18.99
CA TYR A 42 -0.79 -11.51 -19.26
C TYR A 42 -0.32 -10.35 -18.37
N LEU A 43 -0.22 -10.57 -17.05
CA LEU A 43 0.25 -9.54 -16.11
C LEU A 43 1.66 -9.04 -16.46
N TRP A 44 2.56 -9.96 -16.81
CA TRP A 44 3.92 -9.59 -17.19
C TRP A 44 3.95 -8.70 -18.45
N LYS A 45 3.33 -9.16 -19.54
CA LYS A 45 3.39 -8.47 -20.84
C LYS A 45 2.55 -7.20 -20.90
N GLU A 46 1.39 -7.20 -20.26
CA GLU A 46 0.41 -6.13 -20.41
C GLU A 46 0.48 -5.07 -19.32
N TRP A 47 0.92 -5.42 -18.11
CA TRP A 47 0.86 -4.51 -16.96
C TRP A 47 2.23 -4.20 -16.40
N PHE A 48 2.97 -5.21 -15.94
CA PHE A 48 4.19 -4.96 -15.17
C PHE A 48 5.30 -4.30 -15.99
N THR A 49 5.42 -4.64 -17.27
CA THR A 49 6.40 -4.03 -18.18
C THR A 49 5.79 -2.95 -19.07
N SER A 50 4.58 -2.46 -18.76
CA SER A 50 3.91 -1.44 -19.56
C SER A 50 4.59 -0.07 -19.42
N VAL A 51 4.66 0.64 -20.54
CA VAL A 51 5.02 2.07 -20.60
C VAL A 51 3.82 2.98 -20.87
N ASP A 52 2.65 2.40 -21.18
CA ASP A 52 1.41 3.16 -21.42
C ASP A 52 0.98 3.92 -20.15
N HIS A 53 0.92 5.25 -20.25
CA HIS A 53 0.52 6.16 -19.18
C HIS A 53 -0.85 5.80 -18.56
N LYS A 54 -1.78 5.24 -19.34
CA LYS A 54 -3.10 4.82 -18.81
C LYS A 54 -2.97 3.63 -17.87
N LYS A 55 -2.21 2.61 -18.28
CA LYS A 55 -2.01 1.41 -17.47
C LYS A 55 -1.21 1.72 -16.20
N ILE A 56 -0.16 2.54 -16.33
CA ILE A 56 0.61 3.02 -15.18
C ILE A 56 -0.28 3.81 -14.22
N GLY A 57 -1.10 4.73 -14.74
CA GLY A 57 -2.05 5.48 -13.93
C GLY A 57 -3.04 4.58 -13.18
N VAL A 58 -3.59 3.55 -13.81
CA VAL A 58 -4.45 2.55 -13.14
C VAL A 58 -3.70 1.81 -12.03
N MET A 59 -2.44 1.40 -12.26
CA MET A 59 -1.65 0.73 -11.23
C MET A 59 -1.40 1.63 -10.01
N TYR A 60 -1.10 2.92 -10.22
CA TYR A 60 -0.98 3.90 -9.13
C TYR A 60 -2.28 4.00 -8.31
N LEU A 61 -3.44 4.04 -8.98
CA LEU A 61 -4.73 4.08 -8.30
C LEU A 61 -5.01 2.81 -7.49
N ILE A 62 -4.63 1.64 -8.01
CA ILE A 62 -4.77 0.36 -7.29
C ILE A 62 -3.90 0.37 -6.03
N VAL A 63 -2.63 0.79 -6.12
CA VAL A 63 -1.74 0.91 -4.96
C VAL A 63 -2.31 1.90 -3.94
N ALA A 64 -2.76 3.07 -4.39
CA ALA A 64 -3.38 4.07 -3.53
C ALA A 64 -4.59 3.50 -2.78
N PHE A 65 -5.44 2.73 -3.46
CA PHE A 65 -6.63 2.12 -2.88
C PHE A 65 -6.29 1.03 -1.85
N VAL A 66 -5.34 0.14 -2.15
CA VAL A 66 -4.90 -0.88 -1.20
C VAL A 66 -4.27 -0.25 0.04
N MET A 67 -3.44 0.79 -0.15
CA MET A 67 -2.81 1.52 0.95
C MET A 67 -3.81 2.38 1.74
N LEU A 68 -4.89 2.83 1.11
CA LEU A 68 -6.01 3.47 1.81
C LEU A 68 -6.65 2.52 2.80
N LEU A 69 -6.85 1.24 2.47
CA LEU A 69 -7.40 0.26 3.42
C LEU A 69 -6.48 0.09 4.63
N ARG A 70 -5.16 0.05 4.42
CA ARG A 70 -4.17 0.02 5.50
C ARG A 70 -4.26 1.28 6.36
N GLY A 71 -4.12 2.46 5.76
CA GLY A 71 -4.15 3.74 6.49
C GLY A 71 -5.48 3.99 7.21
N PHE A 72 -6.60 3.56 6.62
CA PHE A 72 -7.92 3.67 7.24
C PHE A 72 -8.08 2.71 8.44
N SER A 73 -7.52 1.50 8.35
CA SER A 73 -7.48 0.57 9.48
C SER A 73 -6.74 1.17 10.67
N ASP A 74 -5.60 1.84 10.43
CA ASP A 74 -4.87 2.57 11.48
C ASP A 74 -5.68 3.70 12.08
N ALA A 75 -6.43 4.44 11.24
CA ALA A 75 -7.29 5.52 11.70
C ALA A 75 -8.39 5.00 12.64
N ILE A 76 -9.03 3.88 12.28
CA ILE A 76 -10.01 3.21 13.14
C ILE A 76 -9.34 2.82 14.46
N MET A 77 -8.16 2.18 14.43
CA MET A 77 -7.47 1.77 15.64
C MET A 77 -7.16 2.95 16.57
N MET A 78 -6.64 4.06 16.03
CA MET A 78 -6.37 5.26 16.82
C MET A 78 -7.64 5.83 17.45
N ARG A 79 -8.74 5.88 16.69
CA ARG A 79 -10.01 6.43 17.18
C ARG A 79 -10.67 5.53 18.21
N THR A 80 -10.61 4.21 18.04
CA THR A 80 -11.09 3.26 19.05
C THR A 80 -10.28 3.35 20.33
N GLN A 81 -8.93 3.47 20.26
CA GLN A 81 -8.11 3.67 21.44
C GLN A 81 -8.47 4.96 22.19
N GLN A 82 -8.61 6.08 21.48
CA GLN A 82 -9.01 7.36 22.08
C GLN A 82 -10.38 7.27 22.75
N ALA A 83 -11.35 6.61 22.12
CA ALA A 83 -12.69 6.44 22.68
C ALA A 83 -12.68 5.57 23.94
N LEU A 84 -11.88 4.50 23.97
CA LEU A 84 -11.77 3.61 25.13
C LEU A 84 -11.01 4.24 26.29
N ALA A 85 -10.01 5.08 26.01
CA ALA A 85 -9.22 5.76 27.04
C ALA A 85 -9.98 6.88 27.78
N VAL A 86 -11.15 7.29 27.27
CA VAL A 86 -12.02 8.25 27.96
C VAL A 86 -12.40 7.69 29.33
N GLY A 87 -12.25 8.51 30.38
CA GLY A 87 -12.55 8.10 31.75
C GLY A 87 -11.40 7.39 32.48
N GLY A 88 -10.18 7.39 31.91
CA GLY A 88 -8.97 6.92 32.59
C GLY A 88 -8.63 5.44 32.38
N SER A 89 -9.29 4.76 31.43
CA SER A 89 -8.88 3.41 31.02
C SER A 89 -7.56 3.47 30.24
N GLU A 90 -6.73 2.44 30.37
CA GLU A 90 -5.49 2.30 29.58
C GLU A 90 -5.78 1.96 28.09
N GLY A 91 -6.99 1.48 27.78
CA GLY A 91 -7.35 1.03 26.42
C GLY A 91 -6.67 -0.28 26.03
N TYR A 92 -6.35 -0.44 24.74
CA TYR A 92 -5.73 -1.65 24.17
C TYR A 92 -4.45 -1.39 23.38
N LEU A 93 -4.11 -0.13 23.09
CA LEU A 93 -2.86 0.26 22.44
C LEU A 93 -1.93 0.96 23.45
N PRO A 94 -0.84 0.31 23.88
CA PRO A 94 0.20 0.98 24.66
C PRO A 94 0.84 2.13 23.87
N PRO A 95 1.42 3.15 24.55
CA PRO A 95 1.96 4.34 23.88
C PRO A 95 2.96 4.03 22.76
N HIS A 96 3.88 3.08 22.98
CA HIS A 96 4.88 2.69 21.98
C HIS A 96 4.25 2.17 20.67
N HIS A 97 3.12 1.48 20.75
CA HIS A 97 2.42 0.92 19.58
C HIS A 97 1.53 2.01 18.95
N TYR A 98 0.83 2.80 19.77
CA TYR A 98 0.01 3.91 19.29
C TYR A 98 0.83 4.91 18.46
N ASP A 99 2.03 5.28 18.93
CA ASP A 99 2.91 6.23 18.23
C ASP A 99 3.44 5.68 16.91
N GLN A 100 3.71 4.37 16.85
CA GLN A 100 4.08 3.68 15.60
C GLN A 100 2.92 3.69 14.60
N ILE A 101 1.69 3.39 15.05
CA ILE A 101 0.48 3.41 14.22
C ILE A 101 0.25 4.82 13.68
N PHE A 102 0.29 5.85 14.53
CA PHE A 102 0.07 7.24 14.12
C PHE A 102 1.12 7.70 13.10
N THR A 103 2.39 7.41 13.36
CA THR A 103 3.49 7.77 12.46
C THR A 103 3.32 7.07 11.12
N ALA A 104 3.06 5.77 11.12
CA ALA A 104 2.91 5.01 9.89
C ALA A 104 1.64 5.40 9.12
N HIS A 105 0.53 5.69 9.81
CA HIS A 105 -0.70 6.23 9.21
C HIS A 105 -0.40 7.52 8.43
N GLY A 106 0.27 8.48 9.07
CA GLY A 106 0.63 9.75 8.42
C GLY A 106 1.50 9.55 7.18
N VAL A 107 2.54 8.72 7.28
CA VAL A 107 3.41 8.39 6.15
C VAL A 107 2.61 7.75 5.01
N ILE A 108 1.72 6.82 5.31
CA ILE A 108 0.96 6.10 4.30
C ILE A 108 -0.10 6.96 3.63
N MET A 109 -0.85 7.74 4.40
CA MET A 109 -1.87 8.61 3.82
C MET A 109 -1.27 9.67 2.90
N ILE A 110 -0.09 10.21 3.22
CA ILE A 110 0.54 11.22 2.37
C ILE A 110 1.28 10.59 1.19
N PHE A 111 2.25 9.70 1.47
CA PHE A 111 3.17 9.22 0.43
C PHE A 111 2.64 8.06 -0.39
N PHE A 112 1.72 7.27 0.14
CA PHE A 112 1.24 6.04 -0.51
C PHE A 112 -0.24 6.08 -0.90
N VAL A 113 -1.00 7.07 -0.40
CA VAL A 113 -2.38 7.32 -0.83
C VAL A 113 -2.47 8.61 -1.63
N ALA A 114 -2.23 9.77 -1.02
CA ALA A 114 -2.45 11.06 -1.68
C ALA A 114 -1.54 11.24 -2.90
N MET A 115 -0.24 11.00 -2.75
CA MET A 115 0.73 11.16 -3.85
C MET A 115 0.44 10.21 -5.03
N PRO A 116 0.33 8.87 -4.86
CA PRO A 116 -0.09 7.96 -5.92
C PRO A 116 -1.46 8.26 -6.52
N LEU A 117 -2.44 8.68 -5.72
CA LEU A 117 -3.76 9.04 -6.22
C LEU A 117 -3.68 10.20 -7.21
N ILE A 118 -2.99 11.28 -6.83
CA ILE A 118 -2.82 12.45 -7.69
C ILE A 118 -1.98 12.10 -8.92
N THR A 119 -0.83 11.46 -8.73
CA THR A 119 0.06 11.07 -9.84
C THR A 119 -0.60 10.08 -10.80
N GLY A 120 -1.42 9.16 -10.30
CA GLY A 120 -2.19 8.21 -11.09
C GLY A 120 -3.27 8.89 -11.93
N LEU A 121 -4.01 9.82 -11.34
CA LEU A 121 -4.99 10.64 -12.06
C LEU A 121 -4.33 11.53 -13.12
N MET A 122 -3.18 12.14 -12.81
CA MET A 122 -2.42 12.94 -13.77
C MET A 122 -1.93 12.08 -14.94
N ASN A 123 -1.40 10.89 -14.65
CA ASN A 123 -1.00 9.92 -15.68
C ASN A 123 -2.15 9.57 -16.61
N LEU A 124 -3.35 9.36 -16.09
CA LEU A 124 -4.53 9.03 -16.90
C LEU A 124 -5.02 10.21 -17.72
N ALA A 125 -5.22 11.37 -17.08
CA ALA A 125 -5.98 12.46 -17.67
C ALA A 125 -5.13 13.44 -18.47
N VAL A 126 -3.92 13.81 -18.00
CA VAL A 126 -3.18 14.94 -18.56
C VAL A 126 -2.78 14.72 -20.03
N PRO A 127 -2.19 13.58 -20.44
CA PRO A 127 -1.85 13.37 -21.84
C PRO A 127 -3.09 13.43 -22.76
N LEU A 128 -4.23 12.91 -22.30
CA LEU A 128 -5.48 12.94 -23.05
C LEU A 128 -6.06 14.35 -23.16
N GLN A 129 -5.97 15.15 -22.10
CA GLN A 129 -6.47 16.54 -22.07
C GLN A 129 -5.69 17.45 -23.04
N ILE A 130 -4.39 17.22 -23.20
CA ILE A 130 -3.54 18.00 -24.12
C ILE A 130 -3.49 17.41 -25.55
N GLY A 131 -4.23 16.33 -25.81
CA GLY A 131 -4.23 15.65 -27.12
C GLY A 131 -2.92 14.94 -27.46
N ALA A 132 -2.07 14.65 -26.47
CA ALA A 132 -0.85 13.89 -26.66
C ALA A 132 -1.12 12.38 -26.70
N ARG A 133 -0.27 11.65 -27.43
CA ARG A 133 -0.35 10.18 -27.50
C ARG A 133 0.16 9.49 -26.25
N ASP A 134 1.16 10.08 -25.58
CA ASP A 134 1.81 9.56 -24.39
C ASP A 134 2.57 10.67 -23.65
N VAL A 135 3.16 10.35 -22.50
CA VAL A 135 4.08 11.22 -21.75
C VAL A 135 5.44 11.37 -22.43
N ALA A 136 6.19 12.43 -22.09
CA ALA A 136 7.48 12.72 -22.71
C ALA A 136 8.54 11.61 -22.50
N PHE A 137 8.50 10.91 -21.36
CA PHE A 137 9.46 9.86 -21.01
C PHE A 137 8.75 8.59 -20.52
N PRO A 138 8.26 7.72 -21.42
CA PRO A 138 7.44 6.55 -21.04
C PRO A 138 8.17 5.54 -20.14
N PHE A 139 9.47 5.30 -20.40
CA PHE A 139 10.26 4.39 -19.57
C PHE A 139 10.48 4.93 -18.15
N VAL A 140 10.79 6.23 -18.03
CA VAL A 140 10.97 6.88 -16.71
C VAL A 140 9.66 6.82 -15.93
N ASN A 141 8.52 7.02 -16.59
CA ASN A 141 7.21 6.91 -15.96
C ASN A 141 6.94 5.50 -15.40
N SER A 142 7.31 4.46 -16.15
CA SER A 142 7.22 3.06 -15.67
C SER A 142 8.17 2.83 -14.50
N LEU A 143 9.41 3.30 -14.58
CA LEU A 143 10.38 3.20 -13.48
C LEU A 143 9.91 3.94 -12.23
N SER A 144 9.33 5.13 -12.36
CA SER A 144 8.79 5.93 -11.26
C SER A 144 7.64 5.25 -10.53
N PHE A 145 6.90 4.34 -11.17
CA PHE A 145 5.87 3.55 -10.51
C PHE A 145 6.48 2.45 -9.60
N TRP A 146 7.63 1.91 -9.98
CA TRP A 146 8.28 0.82 -9.26
C TRP A 146 9.19 1.26 -8.11
N LEU A 147 9.51 2.56 -8.04
CA LEU A 147 10.30 3.19 -6.96
C LEU A 147 9.40 3.76 -5.87
#